data_AF-A0A554KMT0-F1
#
_entry.id   AF-A0A554KMT0-F1
#
_cell.length_a   1.000
_cell.length_b   1.000
_cell.length_c   1.000
_cell.angle_alpha   90.00
_cell.angle_beta   90.00
_cell.angle_gamma   90.00
#
_symmetry.space_group_name_H-M   'P 1'
#
loop_
_entity.id
_entity.type
_entity.pdbx_description
1 polymer ?
#
loop_
_entity_poly.entity_id
_entity_poly.type
_entity_poly.pdbx_seq_one_letter_code
_entity_poly.pdbx_strand_id
1 'polypeptide(L)'
;MTKPVLRSWGVDYHIATYSSALCCVKCGWRMYEDLKNIKELEQRNDCIVGFELQSKLPLPKDSDYWKIGIVVVECQKCFDKFWHHATKSWIENIQRSCKNWPKEP
;
A
#
# COMPACT_ATOMS: atom_id res chain seq x y z
N MET A 1 -12.47 6.17 -20.66
CA MET A 1 -11.52 5.31 -19.93
C MET A 1 -12.28 4.70 -18.76
N THR A 2 -12.38 3.37 -18.72
CA THR A 2 -12.97 2.64 -17.59
C THR A 2 -12.11 2.87 -16.35
N LYS A 3 -12.73 3.15 -15.20
CA LYS A 3 -12.00 3.30 -13.93
C LYS A 3 -11.49 1.90 -13.52
N PRO A 4 -10.22 1.74 -13.13
CA PRO A 4 -9.69 0.45 -12.71
C PRO A 4 -10.49 -0.08 -11.52
N VAL A 5 -10.87 -1.36 -11.58
CA VAL A 5 -11.65 -1.99 -10.51
C VAL A 5 -10.69 -2.41 -9.39
N LEU A 6 -10.84 -1.80 -8.21
CA LEU A 6 -10.07 -2.20 -7.03
C LEU A 6 -10.51 -3.58 -6.55
N ARG A 7 -9.55 -4.51 -6.43
CA ARG A 7 -9.75 -5.87 -5.90
C ARG A 7 -8.63 -6.20 -4.94
N SER A 8 -8.94 -6.95 -3.88
CA SER A 8 -7.93 -7.47 -2.96
C SER A 8 -7.02 -8.47 -3.68
N TRP A 9 -5.73 -8.49 -3.35
CA TRP A 9 -4.72 -9.38 -3.94
C TRP A 9 -3.48 -9.52 -3.06
N GLY A 10 -2.66 -10.52 -3.37
CA GLY A 10 -1.32 -10.68 -2.78
C GLY A 10 -1.36 -11.26 -1.37
N VAL A 11 -0.45 -10.78 -0.52
CA VAL A 11 -0.29 -11.25 0.85
C VAL A 11 -1.46 -10.79 1.74
N ASP A 12 -1.99 -11.71 2.53
CA ASP A 12 -2.99 -11.43 3.57
C ASP A 12 -2.41 -10.54 4.69
N TYR A 13 -3.13 -9.48 5.06
CA TYR A 13 -2.67 -8.56 6.10
C TYR A 13 -2.63 -9.19 7.50
N HIS A 14 -3.37 -10.27 7.76
CA HIS A 14 -3.36 -10.96 9.06
C HIS A 14 -2.00 -11.60 9.39
N ILE A 15 -1.15 -11.83 8.39
CA ILE A 15 0.22 -12.33 8.60
C ILE A 15 1.27 -11.21 8.71
N ALA A 16 0.83 -9.95 8.73
CA ALA A 16 1.67 -8.77 8.83
C ALA A 16 1.38 -7.97 10.11
N THR A 17 2.36 -7.19 10.57
CA THR A 17 2.20 -6.37 11.77
C THR A 17 1.69 -4.98 11.43
N TYR A 18 0.75 -4.43 12.20
CA TYR A 18 0.33 -3.04 12.02
C TYR A 18 1.51 -2.08 12.26
N SER A 19 1.71 -1.11 11.37
CA SER A 19 2.65 -0.01 11.57
C SER A 19 1.92 1.33 11.45
N SER A 20 2.10 2.22 12.42
CA SER A 20 1.50 3.57 12.40
C SER A 20 2.30 4.61 11.59
N ALA A 21 3.55 4.32 11.22
CA ALA A 21 4.47 5.30 10.63
C ALA A 21 5.11 4.84 9.31
N LEU A 22 4.45 3.92 8.58
CA LEU A 22 4.98 3.27 7.37
C LEU A 22 6.44 2.83 7.52
N CYS A 23 6.72 2.18 8.65
CA CYS A 23 8.03 1.68 8.99
C CYS A 23 7.95 0.20 9.37
N CYS A 24 9.02 -0.52 9.08
CA CYS A 24 9.16 -1.89 9.54
C CYS A 24 9.28 -1.89 11.06
N VAL A 25 8.33 -2.56 11.73
CA VAL A 25 8.27 -2.66 13.19
C VAL A 25 9.51 -3.37 13.76
N LYS A 26 10.08 -4.31 13.00
CA LYS A 26 11.23 -5.11 13.43
C LYS A 26 12.58 -4.39 13.32
N CYS A 27 12.87 -3.74 12.19
CA CYS A 27 14.20 -3.17 11.93
C CYS A 27 14.22 -1.64 11.75
N GLY A 28 13.07 -0.98 11.84
CA GLY A 28 12.94 0.47 11.74
C GLY A 28 13.08 1.05 10.33
N TRP A 29 13.25 0.22 9.29
CA TRP A 29 13.28 0.70 7.89
C TRP A 29 12.01 1.48 7.56
N ARG A 30 12.15 2.72 7.08
CA ARG A 30 11.02 3.59 6.75
C ARG A 30 10.78 3.64 5.25
N MET A 31 9.53 3.46 4.83
CA MET A 31 9.17 3.45 3.42
C MET A 31 9.35 4.81 2.76
N TYR A 32 9.23 5.94 3.47
CA TYR A 32 9.31 7.28 2.87
C TYR A 32 10.39 8.20 3.45
N GLU A 33 11.31 7.67 4.26
CA GLU A 33 12.47 8.45 4.72
C GLU A 33 13.49 8.59 3.59
N ASP A 34 14.07 9.80 3.47
CA ASP A 34 15.10 10.18 2.48
C ASP A 34 14.69 10.09 1.01
N LEU A 35 13.43 10.33 0.66
CA LEU A 35 13.01 10.44 -0.73
C LEU A 35 13.58 11.72 -1.37
N LYS A 36 14.74 11.60 -2.02
CA LYS A 36 15.36 12.73 -2.73
C LYS A 36 14.90 12.85 -4.17
N ASN A 37 14.33 11.79 -4.74
CA ASN A 37 13.83 11.77 -6.10
C ASN A 37 12.63 10.82 -6.29
N ILE A 38 11.89 11.03 -7.39
CA ILE A 38 10.69 10.25 -7.74
C ILE A 38 11.00 8.78 -8.04
N LYS A 39 12.19 8.47 -8.59
CA LYS A 39 12.57 7.08 -8.92
C LYS A 39 12.68 6.19 -7.68
N GLU A 40 13.22 6.72 -6.58
CA GLU A 40 13.28 6.01 -5.30
C GLU A 40 11.88 5.74 -4.72
N LEU A 41 10.94 6.69 -4.89
CA LEU A 41 9.56 6.51 -4.47
C LEU A 41 8.88 5.39 -5.27
N GLU A 42 9.05 5.37 -6.60
CA GLU A 42 8.54 4.31 -7.46
C GLU A 42 9.11 2.93 -7.08
N GLN A 43 10.43 2.84 -6.85
CA GLN A 43 11.08 1.61 -6.41
C GLN A 43 10.57 1.11 -5.05
N ARG A 44 10.21 2.02 -4.13
CA ARG A 44 9.65 1.63 -2.84
C ARG A 44 8.20 1.21 -2.92
N ASN A 45 7.44 1.66 -3.93
CA ASN A 45 6.11 1.10 -4.20
C ASN A 45 6.19 -0.37 -4.64
N ASP A 46 7.33 -0.85 -5.18
CA ASP A 46 7.56 -2.28 -5.44
C ASP A 46 7.68 -3.10 -4.14
N CYS A 47 7.79 -2.48 -2.96
CA CYS A 47 7.75 -3.19 -1.67
C CYS A 47 6.34 -3.61 -1.28
N ILE A 48 5.32 -3.17 -2.01
CA ILE A 48 3.93 -3.52 -1.75
C ILE A 48 3.69 -4.92 -2.30
N VAL A 49 3.28 -5.82 -1.42
CA VAL A 49 3.10 -7.26 -1.70
C VAL A 49 1.66 -7.72 -1.50
N GLY A 50 0.77 -6.84 -1.07
CA GLY A 50 -0.65 -7.15 -0.92
C GLY A 50 -1.51 -5.91 -0.74
N PHE A 51 -2.79 -6.07 -1.05
CA PHE A 51 -3.82 -5.07 -0.85
C PHE A 51 -5.13 -5.76 -0.46
N GLU A 52 -5.82 -5.22 0.55
CA GLU A 52 -7.15 -5.65 0.94
C GLU A 52 -8.13 -4.47 0.87
N LEU A 53 -9.19 -4.60 0.07
CA LEU A 53 -10.26 -3.63 -0.01
C LEU A 53 -11.18 -3.75 1.22
N GLN A 54 -11.30 -2.71 2.03
CA GLN A 54 -12.23 -2.70 3.16
C GLN A 54 -13.63 -2.29 2.68
N SER A 55 -14.49 -3.27 2.46
CA SER A 55 -15.82 -3.10 1.83
C SER A 55 -16.97 -2.76 2.78
N LYS A 56 -16.72 -2.46 4.07
CA LYS A 56 -17.79 -2.44 5.09
C LYS A 56 -18.21 -1.08 5.66
N LEU A 57 -17.58 0.03 5.27
CA LEU A 57 -17.98 1.34 5.79
C LEU A 57 -18.71 2.14 4.71
N PRO A 58 -19.95 2.62 4.94
CA PRO A 58 -20.61 3.53 4.01
C PRO A 58 -19.71 4.75 3.83
N LEU A 59 -19.16 4.89 2.62
CA LEU A 59 -18.16 5.90 2.29
C LEU A 59 -18.84 7.28 2.25
N PRO A 60 -18.41 8.29 3.01
CA PRO A 60 -18.71 9.67 2.70
C PRO A 60 -18.12 9.95 1.31
N LYS A 61 -18.97 10.36 0.36
CA LYS A 61 -18.61 10.44 -1.07
C LYS A 61 -17.47 11.43 -1.39
N ASP A 62 -17.10 12.30 -0.44
CA ASP A 62 -16.39 13.55 -0.76
C ASP A 62 -15.11 13.81 0.08
N SER A 63 -14.44 12.80 0.65
CA SER A 63 -13.14 13.03 1.34
C SER A 63 -11.98 12.26 0.72
N ASP A 64 -10.98 12.98 0.19
CA ASP A 64 -9.72 12.42 -0.32
C ASP A 64 -8.87 11.71 0.76
N TYR A 65 -9.19 11.95 2.04
CA TYR A 65 -8.58 11.31 3.20
C TYR A 65 -9.25 9.99 3.59
N TRP A 66 -10.24 9.53 2.81
CA TRP A 66 -10.95 8.31 3.13
C TRP A 66 -10.09 7.06 2.93
N LYS A 67 -10.02 6.23 3.96
CA LYS A 67 -9.34 4.92 3.94
C LYS A 67 -10.19 3.93 3.15
N ILE A 68 -9.68 3.46 2.02
CA ILE A 68 -10.39 2.51 1.15
C ILE A 68 -9.95 1.05 1.36
N GLY A 69 -8.84 0.83 2.06
CA GLY A 69 -8.32 -0.51 2.28
C GLY A 69 -7.07 -0.55 3.12
N ILE A 70 -6.39 -1.68 3.07
CA ILE A 70 -5.11 -1.97 3.72
C ILE A 70 -4.10 -2.31 2.64
N VAL A 71 -2.89 -1.78 2.74
CA VAL A 71 -1.74 -2.25 1.95
C VAL A 71 -0.79 -3.02 2.84
N VAL A 72 -0.23 -4.09 2.30
CA VAL A 72 0.81 -4.90 2.94
C VAL A 72 2.13 -4.59 2.26
N VAL A 73 3.13 -4.23 3.06
CA VAL A 73 4.47 -3.84 2.65
C VAL A 73 5.46 -4.86 3.20
N GLU A 74 6.38 -5.31 2.35
CA GLU A 74 7.52 -6.12 2.76
C GLU A 74 8.76 -5.23 2.95
N CYS A 75 9.41 -5.37 4.09
CA CYS A 75 10.63 -4.62 4.39
C CYS A 75 11.80 -5.09 3.53
N GLN A 76 12.45 -4.18 2.80
CA GLN A 76 13.62 -4.51 1.98
C GLN A 76 14.87 -4.92 2.79
N LYS A 77 14.93 -4.61 4.10
CA LYS A 77 16.10 -4.94 4.94
C LYS A 77 15.99 -6.30 5.61
N CYS A 78 14.79 -6.67 6.07
CA CYS A 78 14.61 -7.87 6.90
C CYS A 78 13.47 -8.78 6.44
N PHE A 79 12.81 -8.45 5.33
CA PHE A 79 11.69 -9.18 4.71
C PHE A 79 10.46 -9.39 5.60
N ASP A 80 10.44 -8.72 6.76
CA ASP A 80 9.29 -8.68 7.63
C ASP A 80 8.17 -7.85 7.00
N LYS A 81 6.93 -8.24 7.28
CA LYS A 81 5.75 -7.66 6.64
C LYS A 81 4.99 -6.79 7.62
N PHE A 82 4.59 -5.63 7.15
CA PHE A 82 3.77 -4.71 7.92
C PHE A 82 2.66 -4.14 7.05
N TRP A 83 1.59 -3.70 7.68
CA TRP A 83 0.44 -3.17 6.96
C TRP A 83 0.02 -1.79 7.46
N HIS A 84 -0.60 -1.04 6.55
CA HIS A 84 -1.13 0.29 6.83
C HIS A 84 -2.46 0.51 6.10
N HIS A 85 -3.32 1.34 6.68
CA HIS A 85 -4.53 1.80 6.00
C HIS A 85 -4.16 2.70 4.81
N ALA A 86 -4.75 2.44 3.65
CA ALA A 86 -4.48 3.21 2.45
C ALA A 86 -5.66 4.10 2.06
N THR A 87 -5.36 5.35 1.69
CA THR A 87 -6.33 6.28 1.11
C THR A 87 -6.52 6.00 -0.37
N LYS A 88 -7.60 6.54 -0.93
CA LYS A 88 -7.87 6.43 -2.38
C LYS A 88 -6.73 6.98 -3.22
N SER A 89 -6.28 8.21 -2.92
CA SER A 89 -5.19 8.87 -3.64
C SER A 89 -3.88 8.08 -3.59
N TRP A 90 -3.59 7.44 -2.45
CA TRP A 90 -2.39 6.62 -2.31
C TRP A 90 -2.47 5.34 -3.14
N ILE A 91 -3.60 4.63 -3.10
CA ILE A 91 -3.78 3.43 -3.93
C ILE A 91 -3.72 3.77 -5.42
N GLU A 92 -4.36 4.85 -5.86
CA GLU A 92 -4.29 5.27 -7.27
C GLU A 92 -2.85 5.57 -7.72
N ASN A 93 -1.98 6.05 -6.81
CA ASN A 93 -0.56 6.24 -7.08
C ASN A 93 0.19 4.89 -7.11
N ILE A 94 -0.04 4.03 -6.11
CA ILE A 94 0.55 2.69 -6.04
C ILE A 94 0.23 1.88 -7.30
N GLN A 95 -1.03 1.89 -7.74
CA GLN A 95 -1.47 1.16 -8.95
C GLN A 95 -0.69 1.55 -10.21
N ARG A 96 -0.24 2.80 -10.31
CA ARG A 96 0.51 3.29 -11.48
C ARG A 96 1.99 2.93 -11.43
N SER A 97 2.55 2.72 -10.25
CA SER A 97 3.99 2.68 -10.02
C SER A 97 4.51 1.36 -9.47
N CYS A 98 3.69 0.60 -8.73
CA CYS A 98 4.04 -0.71 -8.19
C CYS A 98 4.00 -1.77 -9.30
N LYS A 99 5.16 -2.36 -9.60
CA LYS A 99 5.27 -3.44 -10.60
C LYS A 99 4.60 -4.72 -10.17
N ASN A 100 4.53 -4.97 -8.87
CA ASN A 100 3.89 -6.16 -8.30
C ASN A 100 2.36 -6.05 -8.29
N TRP A 101 1.81 -4.85 -8.52
CA TRP A 101 0.37 -4.69 -8.61
C TRP A 101 -0.17 -5.49 -9.80
N PRO A 102 -1.18 -6.36 -9.60
CA PRO A 102 -1.77 -7.12 -10.68
C PRO A 102 -2.29 -6.17 -11.76
N LYS A 103 -1.70 -6.26 -12.94
CA LYS A 103 -2.34 -5.71 -14.15
C LYS A 103 -3.64 -6.49 -14.31
N GLU A 104 -4.74 -5.80 -14.58
CA GLU A 104 -6.07 -6.44 -14.70
C GLU A 104 -5.98 -7.74 -15.53
N PRO A 105 -6.74 -8.79 -15.18
CA PRO A 105 -6.91 -9.93 -16.08
C PRO A 105 -7.56 -9.51 -17.39
#